data_AF-A0A8D9P6R4-F1
#
_entry.id   AF-A0A8D9P6R4-F1
#
_cell.length_a   1.000
_cell.length_b   1.000
_cell.length_c   1.000
_cell.angle_alpha   90.00
_cell.angle_beta   90.00
_cell.angle_gamma   90.00
#
_symmetry.space_group_name_H-M   'P 1'
#
loop_
_entity.id
_entity.type
_entity.pdbx_description
1 polymer ?
#
loop_
_entity_poly.entity_id
_entity_poly.type
_entity_poly.pdbx_seq_one_letter_code
_entity_poly.pdbx_strand_id
1 'polypeptide(L)'
;MSNNNIDRRNFLKVLSTGTAAASTGLLYGCGGDPKRQGVSQTGSYLGEVPTDKMTYRTNPHTGDKVSLLGYGCMRWPLRQKADGSGEEID
;
A
#
# COMPACT_ATOMS: atom_id res chain seq x y z
N MET A 1 2.20 -0.26 43.79
CA MET A 1 2.37 0.41 42.49
C MET A 1 1.10 0.22 41.67
N SER A 2 0.40 1.27 41.27
CA SER A 2 -0.73 1.19 40.35
C SER A 2 -0.22 1.05 38.91
N ASN A 3 -0.62 -0.02 38.23
CA ASN A 3 -0.33 -0.23 36.82
C ASN A 3 -1.29 0.62 35.98
N ASN A 4 -0.85 1.80 35.58
CA ASN A 4 -1.61 2.71 34.72
C ASN A 4 -1.54 2.24 33.26
N ASN A 5 -2.33 1.23 32.90
CA ASN A 5 -2.46 0.79 31.50
C ASN A 5 -3.33 1.78 30.72
N ILE A 6 -2.69 2.63 29.92
CA ILE A 6 -3.39 3.53 28.99
C ILE A 6 -3.68 2.76 27.70
N ASP A 7 -4.96 2.60 27.36
CA ASP A 7 -5.38 1.99 26.08
C ASP A 7 -4.83 2.74 24.87
N ARG A 8 -4.52 2.02 23.77
CA ARG A 8 -4.03 2.62 22.51
C ARG A 8 -4.86 3.81 22.04
N ARG A 9 -6.20 3.72 22.18
CA ARG A 9 -7.13 4.79 21.81
C ARG A 9 -7.05 5.98 22.77
N ASN A 10 -6.84 5.74 24.07
CA ASN A 10 -6.64 6.80 25.06
C ASN A 10 -5.26 7.44 24.93
N PHE A 11 -4.24 6.67 24.56
CA PHE A 11 -2.90 7.20 24.24
C PHE A 11 -2.96 8.18 23.06
N LEU A 12 -3.62 7.81 21.96
CA LEU A 12 -3.80 8.70 20.81
C LEU A 12 -4.63 9.93 21.14
N LYS A 13 -5.67 9.78 21.99
CA LYS A 13 -6.43 10.93 22.50
C LYS A 13 -5.53 11.88 23.27
N VAL A 14 -4.74 11.39 24.23
CA VAL A 14 -3.80 12.20 25.03
C VAL A 14 -2.74 12.86 24.14
N LEU A 15 -2.20 12.15 23.15
CA LEU A 15 -1.27 12.70 22.17
C LEU A 15 -1.93 13.83 21.37
N SER A 16 -3.19 13.65 20.95
CA SER A 16 -3.93 14.65 20.17
C SER A 16 -4.44 15.84 20.99
N THR A 17 -4.78 15.66 22.27
CA THR A 17 -5.20 16.76 23.16
C THR A 17 -4.00 17.48 23.78
N GLY A 18 -2.84 16.84 23.86
CA GLY A 18 -1.58 17.44 24.35
C GLY A 18 -0.85 18.32 23.32
N THR A 19 -1.14 18.20 22.04
CA THR A 19 -0.49 18.98 20.95
C THR A 19 -1.17 20.31 20.62
N ALA A 20 -2.11 20.79 21.45
CA ALA A 20 -2.73 22.10 21.22
C ALA A 20 -1.86 23.30 21.66
N ALA A 21 -0.73 23.08 22.35
CA ALA A 21 0.07 24.17 22.91
C ALA A 21 1.56 24.21 22.49
N ALA A 22 2.06 23.25 21.70
CA ALA A 22 3.47 23.23 21.31
C ALA A 22 3.71 22.52 19.97
N SER A 23 3.43 23.19 18.85
CA SER A 23 4.22 23.12 17.61
C SER A 23 3.49 23.79 16.45
N THR A 24 3.56 25.11 16.39
CA THR A 24 3.71 25.78 15.10
C THR A 24 5.06 25.34 14.53
N GLY A 25 5.07 24.36 13.61
CA GLY A 25 6.20 24.21 12.70
C GLY A 25 6.87 22.85 12.54
N LEU A 26 6.13 21.75 12.29
CA LEU A 26 6.68 20.59 11.57
C LEU A 26 5.67 20.00 10.57
N LEU A 27 5.11 20.83 9.70
CA LEU A 27 4.68 20.39 8.37
C LEU A 27 5.87 20.46 7.39
N TYR A 28 7.00 19.81 7.73
CA TYR A 28 8.06 19.58 6.75
C TYR A 28 7.82 18.21 6.13
N GLY A 29 6.89 18.16 5.16
CA GLY A 29 6.44 16.88 4.61
C GLY A 29 5.51 16.95 3.41
N CYS A 30 5.56 18.01 2.59
CA CYS A 30 5.13 17.98 1.18
C CYS A 30 5.71 19.19 0.45
N GLY A 31 7.03 19.29 0.44
CA GLY A 31 7.78 20.25 -0.38
C GLY A 31 8.76 19.45 -1.23
N GLY A 32 8.25 18.63 -2.14
CA GLY A 32 9.08 17.91 -3.09
C GLY A 32 9.53 18.85 -4.19
N ASP A 33 10.84 18.95 -4.41
CA ASP A 33 11.41 19.62 -5.58
C ASP A 33 10.78 19.09 -6.87
N PRO A 34 10.27 19.95 -7.78
CA PRO A 34 9.59 19.53 -9.02
C PRO A 34 10.52 18.82 -10.03
N LYS A 35 11.80 18.58 -9.70
CA LYS A 35 12.78 17.92 -10.58
C LYS A 35 13.12 16.48 -10.19
N ARG A 36 12.53 15.92 -9.12
CA ARG A 36 12.80 14.52 -8.71
C ARG A 36 11.54 13.69 -8.48
N GLN A 37 10.43 14.08 -9.10
CA GLN A 37 9.24 13.23 -9.20
C GLN A 37 9.50 12.10 -10.23
N GLY A 38 10.19 11.05 -9.80
CA GLY A 38 10.12 9.72 -10.41
C GLY A 38 8.77 9.02 -10.15
N VAL A 39 7.72 9.80 -9.89
CA VAL A 39 6.32 9.39 -9.82
C VAL A 39 5.61 10.29 -10.81
N SER A 40 5.42 9.77 -12.02
CA SER A 40 4.51 10.33 -13.00
C SER A 40 3.07 10.15 -12.47
N GLN A 41 2.68 11.03 -11.55
CA GLN A 41 1.29 11.35 -11.26
C GLN A 41 1.06 12.80 -11.66
N THR A 42 1.02 13.04 -12.98
CA THR A 42 0.51 14.29 -13.53
C THR A 42 -0.14 13.96 -14.86
N GLY A 43 -1.42 14.31 -14.98
CA GLY A 43 -2.19 14.21 -16.22
C GLY A 43 -3.42 13.37 -16.01
N SER A 44 -4.57 14.05 -15.96
CA SER A 44 -5.87 13.46 -16.28
C SER A 44 -5.70 12.54 -17.49
N TYR A 45 -6.01 11.25 -17.33
CA TYR A 45 -5.83 10.25 -18.37
C TYR A 45 -6.94 10.41 -19.42
N LEU A 46 -6.91 11.52 -20.16
CA LEU A 46 -7.84 11.86 -21.25
C LEU A 46 -7.37 11.27 -22.59
N GLY A 47 -6.70 10.13 -22.56
CA GLY A 47 -6.24 9.40 -23.74
C GLY A 47 -6.37 7.90 -23.50
N GLU A 48 -6.44 7.11 -24.56
CA GLU A 48 -6.45 5.66 -24.46
C GLU A 48 -5.25 5.18 -23.64
N VAL A 49 -5.47 4.25 -22.70
CA VAL A 49 -4.41 3.61 -21.92
C VAL A 49 -3.46 2.88 -22.86
N PRO A 50 -2.20 3.34 -23.06
CA PRO A 50 -1.17 2.57 -23.72
C PRO A 50 -1.12 1.14 -23.18
N THR A 51 -1.61 0.22 -24.01
CA THR A 51 -1.84 -1.19 -23.67
C THR A 51 -0.53 -1.87 -23.26
N ASP A 52 0.58 -1.49 -23.89
CA ASP A 52 1.90 -2.09 -23.68
C ASP A 52 2.61 -1.66 -22.40
N LYS A 53 2.15 -0.58 -21.74
CA LYS A 53 2.81 -0.04 -20.53
C LYS A 53 2.20 -0.56 -19.23
N MET A 54 1.10 -1.31 -19.31
CA MET A 54 0.33 -1.75 -18.15
C MET A 54 0.51 -3.26 -17.84
N THR A 55 1.65 -3.85 -18.20
CA THR A 55 1.90 -5.29 -17.98
C THR A 55 2.97 -5.56 -16.92
N TYR A 56 4.11 -4.85 -16.95
CA TYR A 56 5.27 -5.12 -16.07
C TYR A 56 5.98 -3.85 -15.59
N ARG A 57 6.67 -3.94 -14.44
CA ARG A 57 7.65 -2.97 -13.92
C ARG A 57 9.00 -3.65 -13.83
N THR A 58 10.08 -2.87 -13.96
CA THR A 58 11.42 -3.36 -13.63
C THR A 58 11.80 -2.88 -12.24
N ASN A 59 12.16 -3.79 -11.34
CA ASN A 59 12.66 -3.43 -10.01
C ASN A 59 14.04 -2.76 -10.18
N PRO A 60 14.24 -1.50 -9.76
CA PRO A 60 15.52 -0.82 -9.92
C PRO A 60 16.65 -1.42 -9.06
N HIS A 61 16.31 -2.18 -8.02
CA HIS A 61 17.29 -2.78 -7.11
C HIS A 61 17.73 -4.17 -7.55
N THR A 62 16.84 -4.95 -8.16
CA THR A 62 17.11 -6.34 -8.56
C THR A 62 17.15 -6.55 -10.07
N GLY A 63 16.63 -5.61 -10.86
CA GLY A 63 16.50 -5.72 -12.32
C GLY A 63 15.35 -6.62 -12.77
N ASP A 64 14.58 -7.19 -11.83
CA ASP A 64 13.52 -8.15 -12.15
C ASP A 64 12.31 -7.48 -12.79
N LYS A 65 11.71 -8.17 -13.77
CA LYS A 65 10.43 -7.78 -14.34
C LYS A 65 9.29 -8.38 -13.51
N VAL A 66 8.47 -7.51 -12.93
CA VAL A 66 7.36 -7.88 -12.04
C VAL A 66 6.04 -7.42 -12.64
N SER A 67 5.03 -8.29 -12.68
CA SER A 67 3.71 -7.93 -13.18
C SER A 67 3.06 -6.86 -12.30
N LEU A 68 2.31 -5.94 -12.92
CA LEU A 68 1.55 -4.92 -12.18
C LEU A 68 0.41 -5.49 -11.35
N LEU A 69 -0.25 -6.53 -11.87
CA LEU A 69 -1.54 -6.99 -11.37
C LEU A 69 -1.38 -8.02 -10.25
N GLY A 70 -0.31 -8.81 -10.27
CA GLY A 70 -0.01 -9.82 -9.26
C GLY A 70 -1.06 -10.94 -9.17
N TYR A 71 -0.64 -12.20 -9.25
CA TYR A 71 -1.55 -13.30 -8.95
C TYR A 71 -1.55 -13.59 -7.45
N GLY A 72 -2.71 -13.53 -6.81
CA GLY A 72 -2.87 -13.77 -5.38
C GLY A 72 -3.23 -15.21 -5.06
N CYS A 73 -2.46 -15.85 -4.18
CA CYS A 73 -2.61 -17.25 -3.79
C CYS A 73 -3.62 -17.49 -2.64
N MET A 74 -4.37 -16.48 -2.20
CA MET A 74 -5.33 -16.61 -1.09
C MET A 74 -6.61 -17.35 -1.51
N ARG A 75 -6.91 -17.36 -2.80
CA ARG A 75 -8.11 -17.99 -3.36
C ARG A 75 -7.75 -18.66 -4.67
N TRP A 76 -7.10 -19.81 -4.57
CA TRP A 76 -6.89 -20.67 -5.71
C TRP A 76 -8.23 -21.23 -6.20
N PRO A 77 -8.43 -21.37 -7.52
CA PRO A 77 -9.52 -22.19 -8.02
C PRO A 77 -9.36 -23.60 -7.46
N LEU A 78 -10.41 -24.07 -6.81
CA LEU A 78 -10.48 -25.41 -6.24
C LEU A 78 -11.49 -26.20 -7.05
N ARG A 79 -11.10 -27.39 -7.51
CA ARG A 79 -11.97 -28.38 -8.13
C ARG A 79 -12.37 -29.42 -7.10
N GLN A 80 -13.60 -29.92 -7.18
CA GLN A 80 -13.97 -31.07 -6.39
C GLN A 80 -13.23 -32.29 -6.90
N LYS A 81 -12.59 -33.03 -5.98
CA LYS A 81 -11.97 -34.30 -6.33
C LYS A 81 -13.04 -35.27 -6.85
N ALA A 82 -12.68 -36.07 -7.86
CA ALA A 82 -13.56 -37.09 -8.43
C ALA A 82 -14.06 -38.11 -7.39
N ASP A 83 -13.32 -38.28 -6.30
CA ASP A 83 -13.60 -39.18 -5.18
C ASP A 83 -14.50 -38.54 -4.09
N GLY A 84 -14.89 -37.26 -4.23
CA GLY A 84 -15.74 -36.55 -3.27
C GLY A 84 -15.09 -36.28 -1.90
N SER A 85 -13.84 -36.71 -1.70
CA SER A 85 -13.08 -36.63 -0.45
C SER A 85 -12.37 -35.29 -0.22
N GLY A 86 -12.83 -34.22 -0.88
CA GLY A 86 -12.35 -32.85 -0.69
C GLY A 86 -12.17 -32.08 -1.98
N GLU A 87 -11.55 -30.91 -1.86
CA GLU A 87 -11.24 -30.04 -2.99
C GLU A 87 -9.73 -30.08 -3.28
N GLU A 88 -9.36 -30.04 -4.56
CA GLU A 88 -7.98 -29.94 -5.04
C GLU A 88 -7.78 -28.64 -5.79
N ILE A 89 -6.54 -28.13 -5.83
CA ILE A 89 -6.22 -26.95 -6.64
C ILE A 89 -6.33 -27.36 -8.12
N ASP A 90 -7.04 -26.53 -8.89
CA ASP A 90 -7.14 -26.66 -10.35
C ASP A 90 -5.78 -26.38 -11.04
#